data_AF-A0A1M4L6G7-F1
#
_entry.id   AF-A0A1M4L6G7-F1
#
_cell.length_a   1.000
_cell.length_b   1.000
_cell.length_c   1.000
_cell.angle_alpha   90.00
_cell.angle_beta   90.00
_cell.angle_gamma   90.00
#
_symmetry.space_group_name_H-M   'P 1'
#
loop_
_entity.id
_entity.type
_entity.pdbx_description
1 polymer ?
#
loop_
_entity_poly.entity_id
_entity_poly.type
_entity_poly.pdbx_seq_one_letter_code
_entity_poly.pdbx_strand_id
1 'polypeptide(L)'
;MLYLQRDSALSPQQALRQAATLRPAVVQLMFDDPAVLAIAQRELAPHARLFVNTMTNDIASGRPMRLSAHYTDQRALRDPASVWGALRTQGVSMIQTDEPLALQRYLRTSDMHR
;
A
#
# COMPACT_ATOMS: atom_id res chain seq x y z
N MET A 1 -2.10 -11.48 -5.86
CA MET A 1 -1.08 -11.20 -6.91
C MET A 1 -0.12 -10.14 -6.38
N LEU A 2 1.16 -10.17 -6.75
CA LEU A 2 2.14 -9.15 -6.39
C LEU A 2 2.45 -8.27 -7.61
N TYR A 3 2.48 -6.95 -7.41
CA TYR A 3 3.05 -5.99 -8.34
C TYR A 3 4.29 -5.35 -7.71
N LEU A 4 5.43 -5.43 -8.40
CA LEU A 4 6.69 -4.84 -7.97
C LEU A 4 7.17 -3.86 -9.04
N GLN A 5 7.23 -2.57 -8.69
CA GLN A 5 7.58 -1.51 -9.65
C GLN A 5 9.00 -1.64 -10.19
N ARG A 6 9.99 -1.97 -9.32
CA ARG A 6 11.42 -2.01 -9.69
C ARG A 6 11.74 -3.02 -10.78
N ASP A 7 11.02 -4.13 -10.80
CA ASP A 7 11.28 -5.25 -11.70
C ASP A 7 10.30 -5.26 -12.89
N SER A 8 9.44 -4.25 -12.99
CA SER A 8 8.45 -4.16 -14.07
C SER A 8 9.08 -3.61 -15.34
N ALA A 9 9.10 -4.41 -16.41
CA ALA A 9 9.46 -3.95 -17.76
C ALA A 9 8.37 -3.06 -18.41
N LEU A 10 7.16 -3.06 -17.85
CA LEU A 10 6.02 -2.28 -18.31
C LEU A 10 5.83 -1.04 -17.44
N SER A 11 5.19 0.00 -18.02
CA SER A 11 4.69 1.11 -17.19
C SER A 11 3.69 0.59 -16.14
N PRO A 12 3.56 1.27 -14.97
CA PRO A 12 2.60 0.84 -13.95
C PRO A 12 1.18 0.67 -14.49
N GLN A 13 0.74 1.55 -15.39
CA GLN A 13 -0.59 1.44 -15.99
C GLN A 13 -0.76 0.16 -16.82
N GLN A 14 0.21 -0.16 -17.68
CA GLN A 14 0.16 -1.37 -18.52
C GLN A 14 0.19 -2.64 -17.65
N ALA A 15 1.10 -2.70 -16.68
CA ALA A 15 1.23 -3.84 -15.78
C ALA A 15 -0.05 -4.08 -14.95
N LEU A 16 -0.61 -3.02 -14.36
CA LEU A 16 -1.79 -3.12 -13.50
C LEU A 16 -3.06 -3.40 -14.32
N ARG A 17 -3.15 -2.93 -15.57
CA ARG A 17 -4.22 -3.33 -16.49
C ARG A 17 -4.13 -4.80 -16.88
N GLN A 18 -2.94 -5.32 -17.16
CA GLN A 18 -2.75 -6.75 -17.41
C GLN A 18 -3.12 -7.59 -16.18
N ALA A 19 -2.68 -7.16 -15.00
CA ALA A 19 -3.05 -7.79 -13.74
C ALA A 19 -4.57 -7.87 -13.53
N ALA A 20 -5.32 -6.82 -13.89
CA ALA A 20 -6.77 -6.79 -13.78
C ALA A 20 -7.45 -7.92 -14.58
N THR A 21 -6.88 -8.32 -15.71
CA THR A 21 -7.43 -9.40 -16.57
C THR A 21 -7.42 -10.77 -15.88
N LEU A 22 -6.51 -10.96 -14.92
CA LEU A 22 -6.43 -12.18 -14.11
C LEU A 22 -7.51 -12.23 -13.01
N ARG A 23 -8.26 -11.14 -12.82
CA ARG A 23 -9.30 -10.97 -11.78
C ARG A 23 -8.83 -11.39 -10.38
N PRO A 24 -7.69 -10.88 -9.89
CA PRO A 24 -7.22 -11.23 -8.56
C PRO A 24 -8.14 -10.63 -7.49
N ALA A 25 -8.44 -11.37 -6.43
CA ALA A 25 -9.17 -10.79 -5.29
C ALA A 25 -8.36 -9.68 -4.56
N VAL A 26 -7.02 -9.79 -4.59
CA VAL A 26 -6.09 -8.89 -3.91
C VAL A 26 -4.84 -8.68 -4.76
N VAL A 27 -4.39 -7.42 -4.85
CA VAL A 27 -3.09 -7.05 -5.41
C VAL A 27 -2.25 -6.35 -4.35
N GLN A 28 -1.11 -6.96 -4.03
CA GLN A 28 -0.07 -6.34 -3.21
C GLN A 28 0.76 -5.41 -4.09
N LEU A 29 0.93 -4.16 -3.66
CA LEU A 29 1.69 -3.15 -4.38
C LEU A 29 3.02 -2.91 -3.66
N MET A 30 4.12 -3.05 -4.39
CA MET A 30 5.44 -2.60 -3.98
C MET A 30 5.96 -1.55 -4.96
N PHE A 31 6.27 -0.35 -4.46
CA PHE A 31 6.55 0.81 -5.30
C PHE A 31 7.51 1.79 -4.62
N ASP A 32 8.28 2.51 -5.44
CA ASP A 32 9.09 3.67 -5.04
C ASP A 32 8.36 4.99 -5.31
N ASP A 33 7.51 5.04 -6.34
CA ASP A 33 6.74 6.22 -6.72
C ASP A 33 5.29 6.13 -6.20
N PRO A 34 4.86 7.02 -5.28
CA PRO A 34 3.48 7.08 -4.80
C PRO A 34 2.41 7.23 -5.89
N ALA A 35 2.76 7.74 -7.08
CA ALA A 35 1.83 7.86 -8.20
C ALA A 35 1.23 6.50 -8.63
N VAL A 36 1.91 5.38 -8.31
CA VAL A 36 1.41 4.01 -8.51
C VAL A 36 0.06 3.80 -7.84
N LEU A 37 -0.21 4.42 -6.68
CA LEU A 37 -1.48 4.22 -5.96
C LEU A 37 -2.67 4.75 -6.75
N ALA A 38 -2.55 5.96 -7.34
CA ALA A 38 -3.62 6.53 -8.16
C ALA A 38 -3.88 5.71 -9.43
N ILE A 39 -2.82 5.13 -10.01
CA ILE A 39 -2.93 4.23 -11.17
C ILE A 39 -3.61 2.92 -10.75
N ALA A 40 -3.17 2.30 -9.65
CA ALA A 40 -3.77 1.08 -9.13
C ALA A 40 -5.24 1.28 -8.76
N GLN A 41 -5.59 2.40 -8.14
CA GLN A 41 -6.98 2.73 -7.83
C GLN A 41 -7.85 2.77 -9.10
N ARG A 42 -7.34 3.36 -10.19
CA ARG A 42 -8.08 3.42 -11.45
C ARG A 42 -8.19 2.06 -12.15
N GLU A 43 -7.10 1.30 -12.23
CA GLU A 43 -7.04 0.09 -13.06
C GLU A 43 -7.49 -1.18 -12.31
N LEU A 44 -7.44 -1.21 -10.97
CA LEU A 44 -7.69 -2.41 -10.17
C LEU A 44 -8.87 -2.31 -9.19
N ALA A 45 -9.16 -1.15 -8.62
CA ALA A 45 -10.19 -1.05 -7.56
C ALA A 45 -11.59 -1.56 -7.94
N PRO A 46 -12.03 -1.54 -9.23
CA PRO A 46 -13.30 -2.17 -9.63
C PRO A 46 -13.32 -3.70 -9.48
N HIS A 47 -12.15 -4.35 -9.35
CA HIS A 47 -12.01 -5.80 -9.48
C HIS A 47 -11.17 -6.45 -8.37
N ALA A 48 -10.35 -5.68 -7.66
CA ALA A 48 -9.39 -6.19 -6.69
C ALA A 48 -9.21 -5.23 -5.51
N ARG A 49 -8.94 -5.81 -4.34
CA ARG A 49 -8.53 -5.04 -3.16
C ARG A 49 -7.03 -4.68 -3.25
N LEU A 50 -6.71 -3.43 -2.94
CA LEU A 50 -5.33 -2.96 -2.89
C LEU A 50 -4.70 -3.21 -1.51
N PHE A 51 -3.50 -3.79 -1.51
CA PHE A 51 -2.75 -4.18 -0.32
C PHE A 51 -1.35 -3.54 -0.32
N VAL A 52 -0.98 -2.86 0.76
CA VAL A 52 0.30 -2.12 0.92
C VAL A 52 1.00 -2.51 2.22
N ASN A 53 2.33 -2.41 2.26
CA ASN A 53 3.15 -2.73 3.44
C ASN A 53 3.81 -1.46 3.97
N THR A 54 3.68 -1.18 5.27
CA THR A 54 4.33 -0.03 5.91
C THR A 54 5.54 -0.42 6.78
N MET A 55 5.85 -1.71 6.89
CA MET A 55 7.04 -2.21 7.59
C MET A 55 8.32 -1.59 7.01
N THR A 56 9.26 -1.25 7.89
CA THR A 56 10.44 -0.44 7.50
C THR A 56 11.66 -1.31 7.21
N ASN A 57 11.91 -2.34 8.01
CA ASN A 57 13.12 -3.16 7.94
C ASN A 57 12.78 -4.64 7.75
N ASP A 58 13.63 -5.34 7.02
CA ASP A 58 13.58 -6.79 6.89
C ASP A 58 14.03 -7.43 8.20
N ILE A 59 13.25 -8.38 8.73
CA ILE A 59 13.50 -8.99 10.04
C ILE A 59 14.81 -9.79 10.04
N ALA A 60 15.16 -10.44 8.92
CA ALA A 60 16.34 -11.30 8.84
C ALA A 60 17.64 -10.50 8.69
N SER A 61 17.64 -9.47 7.85
CA SER A 61 18.85 -8.69 7.51
C SER A 61 18.96 -7.35 8.24
N GLY A 62 17.89 -6.87 8.87
CA GLY A 62 17.81 -5.55 9.50
C GLY A 62 17.87 -4.38 8.51
N ARG A 63 17.88 -4.65 7.19
CA ARG A 63 18.02 -3.62 6.16
C ARG A 63 16.67 -3.00 5.80
N PRO A 64 16.62 -1.72 5.40
CA PRO A 64 15.40 -1.10 4.92
C PRO A 64 14.83 -1.83 3.69
N MET A 65 13.56 -2.23 3.74
CA MET A 65 12.92 -2.96 2.63
C MET A 65 12.45 -2.04 1.50
N ARG A 66 12.13 -0.77 1.82
CA ARG A 66 11.59 0.24 0.89
C ARG A 66 10.44 -0.32 0.03
N LEU A 67 9.40 -0.85 0.67
CA LEU A 67 8.30 -1.53 -0.04
C LEU A 67 7.25 -0.57 -0.61
N SER A 68 7.05 0.59 0.03
CA SER A 68 5.90 1.45 -0.30
C SER A 68 6.28 2.93 -0.20
N ALA A 69 7.31 3.31 -0.96
CA ALA A 69 7.85 4.66 -1.02
C ALA A 69 8.14 5.22 0.39
N HIS A 70 7.51 6.33 0.76
CA HIS A 70 7.64 6.99 2.06
C HIS A 70 6.58 6.59 3.08
N TYR A 71 5.69 5.64 2.74
CA TYR A 71 4.65 5.14 3.63
C TYR A 71 5.23 4.08 4.57
N THR A 72 5.82 4.54 5.68
CA THR A 72 6.46 3.67 6.68
C THR A 72 5.80 3.77 8.04
N ASP A 73 5.95 2.72 8.86
CA ASP A 73 5.48 2.68 10.23
C ASP A 73 6.14 3.78 11.08
N GLN A 74 7.44 4.01 10.92
CA GLN A 74 8.13 5.11 11.61
C GLN A 74 7.48 6.47 11.34
N ARG A 75 6.99 6.70 10.13
CA ARG A 75 6.26 7.93 9.79
C ARG A 75 4.82 7.89 10.31
N ALA A 76 4.15 6.75 10.20
CA ALA A 76 2.77 6.58 10.67
C ALA A 76 2.63 6.78 12.18
N LEU A 77 3.63 6.37 12.98
CA LEU A 77 3.64 6.60 14.43
C LEU A 77 3.72 8.08 14.81
N ARG A 78 4.26 8.94 13.93
CA ARG A 78 4.36 10.39 14.15
C ARG A 78 3.16 11.13 13.57
N ASP A 79 2.73 10.73 12.38
CA ASP A 79 1.61 11.31 11.64
C ASP A 79 0.85 10.20 10.90
N PRO A 80 -0.11 9.53 11.57
CA PRO A 80 -0.82 8.39 11.01
C PRO A 80 -1.76 8.79 9.87
N ALA A 81 -2.25 10.03 9.86
CA ALA A 81 -3.08 10.55 8.78
C ALA A 81 -2.28 10.68 7.48
N SER A 82 -1.03 11.16 7.54
CA SER A 82 -0.17 11.27 6.36
C SER A 82 0.24 9.92 5.75
N VAL A 83 0.13 8.83 6.50
CA VAL A 83 0.47 7.48 6.03
C VAL A 83 -0.77 6.63 5.85
N TRP A 84 -1.35 6.10 6.93
CA TRP A 84 -2.50 5.21 6.85
C TRP A 84 -3.74 5.92 6.32
N GLY A 85 -3.95 7.20 6.69
CA GLY A 85 -5.02 8.02 6.12
C GLY A 85 -4.86 8.23 4.61
N ALA A 86 -3.68 8.66 4.17
CA ALA A 86 -3.37 8.84 2.77
C ALA A 86 -3.54 7.56 1.94
N LEU A 87 -3.04 6.42 2.44
CA LEU A 87 -3.23 5.11 1.80
C LEU A 87 -4.72 4.77 1.65
N ARG A 88 -5.52 4.96 2.71
CA ARG A 88 -6.98 4.72 2.67
C ARG A 88 -7.69 5.62 1.67
N THR A 89 -7.32 6.90 1.61
CA THR A 89 -7.88 7.86 0.63
C THR A 89 -7.56 7.47 -0.80
N GLN A 90 -6.43 6.80 -1.04
CA GLN A 90 -6.04 6.23 -2.33
C GLN A 90 -6.66 4.84 -2.59
N GLY A 91 -7.63 4.42 -1.76
CA GLY A 91 -8.37 3.15 -1.91
C GLY A 91 -7.61 1.88 -1.50
N VAL A 92 -6.49 2.04 -0.78
CA VAL A 92 -5.86 0.92 -0.08
C VAL A 92 -6.80 0.40 1.00
N SER A 93 -7.13 -0.89 0.92
CA SER A 93 -8.09 -1.54 1.84
C SER A 93 -7.43 -2.55 2.76
N MET A 94 -6.16 -2.88 2.52
CA MET A 94 -5.35 -3.73 3.38
C MET A 94 -3.98 -3.09 3.60
N ILE A 95 -3.55 -3.03 4.86
CA ILE A 95 -2.25 -2.50 5.27
C ILE A 95 -1.60 -3.56 6.17
N GLN A 96 -0.37 -3.98 5.83
CA GLN A 96 0.48 -4.81 6.68
C GLN A 96 1.51 -3.90 7.35
N THR A 97 1.59 -3.99 8.67
CA THR A 97 2.32 -3.08 9.55
C THR A 97 2.92 -3.86 10.71
N ASP A 98 4.08 -3.43 11.21
CA ASP A 98 4.65 -3.92 12.47
C ASP A 98 4.00 -3.25 13.70
N GLU A 99 3.10 -2.28 13.47
CA GLU A 99 2.44 -1.46 14.49
C GLU A 99 0.91 -1.68 14.53
N PRO A 100 0.41 -2.93 14.64
CA PRO A 100 -1.01 -3.24 14.46
C PRO A 100 -1.91 -2.57 15.50
N LEU A 101 -1.45 -2.40 16.74
CA LEU A 101 -2.22 -1.74 17.80
C LEU A 101 -2.37 -0.23 17.54
N ALA A 102 -1.32 0.42 17.01
CA ALA A 102 -1.36 1.83 16.64
C ALA A 102 -2.27 2.04 15.43
N LEU A 103 -2.20 1.17 14.42
CA LEU A 103 -3.13 1.20 13.28
C LEU A 103 -4.58 1.00 13.74
N GLN A 104 -4.86 0.01 14.58
CA GLN A 104 -6.21 -0.21 15.11
C GLN A 104 -6.74 1.00 15.89
N ARG A 105 -5.90 1.65 16.71
CA ARG A 105 -6.29 2.87 17.42
C ARG A 105 -6.62 3.99 16.45
N TYR A 106 -5.78 4.21 15.45
CA TYR A 106 -6.02 5.21 14.41
C TYR A 106 -7.34 4.95 13.67
N LEU A 107 -7.55 3.72 13.18
CA LEU A 107 -8.76 3.35 12.44
C LEU A 107 -10.04 3.57 13.25
N ARG A 108 -10.05 3.15 14.53
CA ARG A 108 -11.21 3.40 15.41
C ARG A 108 -11.51 4.88 15.56
N THR A 109 -10.48 5.71 15.80
CA THR A 109 -10.67 7.15 15.92
C THR A 109 -11.14 7.77 14.61
N SER A 110 -10.53 7.43 13.48
CA SER A 110 -10.88 7.99 12.17
C SER A 110 -12.28 7.62 11.71
N ASP A 111 -12.71 6.38 11.95
CA ASP A 111 -14.02 5.89 11.49
C ASP A 111 -15.16 6.43 12.35
N MET A 112 -14.90 6.83 13.60
CA MET A 112 -15.88 7.55 14.42
C MET A 112 -16.14 8.99 13.97
N HIS A 113 -15.24 9.59 13.20
CA HIS A 113 -15.35 10.98 12.73
C HIS A 113 -15.73 11.07 11.24
N ARG A 114 -16.22 9.99 10.65
CA ARG A 114 -16.59 9.89 9.24
C ARG A 114 -18.09 9.78 9.08
#